data_AF-A0A6I1VZ69-F1
#
_entry.id   AF-A0A6I1VZ69-F1
#
_cell.length_a   1.000
_cell.length_b   1.000
_cell.length_c   1.000
_cell.angle_alpha   90.00
_cell.angle_beta   90.00
_cell.angle_gamma   90.00
#
_symmetry.space_group_name_H-M   'P 1'
#
loop_
_entity.id
_entity.type
_entity.pdbx_description
1 polymer ?
#
loop_
_entity_poly.entity_id
_entity_poly.type
_entity_poly.pdbx_seq_one_letter_code
_entity_poly.pdbx_strand_id
1 'polypeptide(L)'
;DGQWLAGLMAGYSQSDLDLDRGTSGTVDSYYAGAYTTWLDAQTGYYFDGVVKINRFQNKSDVNLSDNTSTKGSYSNYGVGASAEFGRHIKLDEGYFVEPYAQVSSVIIQGKDYDLDNGLRAKGDRTRSLLGELGSTVGRNIELAGGQVVQPYLRAAYV
;
A
#
# COMPACT_ATOMS: atom_id res chain seq x y z
N ASP A 1 24.86 -11.47 -14.07
CA ASP A 1 24.97 -11.17 -12.64
C ASP A 1 23.79 -10.34 -12.19
N GLY A 2 22.94 -10.90 -11.33
CA GLY A 2 21.79 -10.19 -10.76
C GLY A 2 22.20 -9.35 -9.56
N GLN A 3 21.63 -8.15 -9.45
CA GLN A 3 21.86 -7.22 -8.36
C GLN A 3 20.76 -7.37 -7.32
N TRP A 4 21.14 -7.42 -6.05
CA TRP A 4 20.22 -7.41 -4.92
C TRP A 4 20.33 -6.08 -4.19
N LEU A 5 19.19 -5.50 -3.90
CA LEU A 5 19.01 -4.35 -3.02
C LEU A 5 18.12 -4.80 -1.86
N ALA A 6 18.46 -4.40 -0.65
CA ALA A 6 17.61 -4.59 0.51
C ALA A 6 17.69 -3.36 1.41
N GLY A 7 16.58 -3.03 2.06
CA GLY A 7 16.49 -1.84 2.89
C GLY A 7 15.39 -1.93 3.93
N LEU A 8 15.40 -0.95 4.83
CA LEU A 8 14.37 -0.73 5.84
C LEU A 8 13.60 0.53 5.49
N MET A 9 12.35 0.62 5.93
CA MET A 9 11.52 1.79 5.80
C MET A 9 10.68 1.99 7.06
N ALA A 10 10.36 3.24 7.36
CA ALA A 10 9.38 3.61 8.37
C ALA A 10 8.63 4.85 7.89
N GLY A 11 7.42 5.06 8.40
CA GLY A 11 6.63 6.21 8.01
C GLY A 11 5.38 6.42 8.85
N TYR A 12 4.71 7.52 8.54
CA TYR A 12 3.46 7.95 9.13
C TYR A 12 2.46 8.22 8.00
N SER A 13 1.21 7.86 8.21
CA SER A 13 0.10 8.15 7.30
C SER A 13 -1.12 8.55 8.11
N GLN A 14 -1.87 9.52 7.60
CA GLN A 14 -3.16 9.93 8.13
C GLN A 14 -4.20 9.72 7.03
N SER A 15 -5.35 9.16 7.39
CA SER A 15 -6.47 8.93 6.48
C SER A 15 -7.74 9.45 7.12
N ASP A 16 -8.44 10.32 6.41
CA ASP A 16 -9.76 10.80 6.78
C ASP A 16 -10.81 9.98 6.03
N LEU A 17 -11.81 9.49 6.77
CA LEU A 17 -12.91 8.68 6.28
C LEU A 17 -14.20 9.49 6.41
N ASP A 18 -14.74 9.90 5.27
CA ASP A 18 -16.09 10.44 5.18
C ASP A 18 -17.05 9.28 4.90
N LEU A 19 -17.93 8.98 5.86
CA LEU A 19 -18.97 7.95 5.71
C LEU A 19 -20.35 8.59 5.53
N ASP A 20 -21.21 7.89 4.82
CA ASP A 20 -22.60 8.29 4.64
C ASP A 20 -23.31 8.53 5.99
N ARG A 21 -24.24 9.50 6.00
CA ARG A 21 -25.02 9.92 7.19
C ARG A 21 -24.21 10.69 8.26
N GLY A 22 -23.16 11.39 7.85
CA GLY A 22 -22.45 12.37 8.70
C GLY A 22 -21.51 11.74 9.73
N THR A 23 -21.11 10.48 9.53
CA THR A 23 -20.10 9.81 10.36
C THR A 23 -18.73 10.11 9.78
N SER A 24 -17.80 10.61 10.60
CA SER A 24 -16.42 10.83 10.20
C SER A 24 -15.49 9.98 11.06
N GLY A 25 -14.35 9.60 10.50
CA GLY A 25 -13.30 8.90 11.22
C GLY A 25 -11.93 9.30 10.72
N THR A 26 -10.97 9.38 11.63
CA THR A 26 -9.55 9.59 11.28
C THR A 26 -8.77 8.37 11.70
N VAL A 27 -7.92 7.88 10.80
CA VAL A 27 -7.01 6.76 11.03
C VAL A 27 -5.58 7.25 10.88
N ASP A 28 -4.86 7.33 12.00
CA ASP A 28 -3.42 7.59 12.03
C ASP A 28 -2.68 6.25 12.02
N SER A 29 -1.69 6.09 11.14
CA SER A 29 -0.90 4.86 11.00
C SER A 29 0.59 5.15 11.12
N TYR A 30 1.26 4.43 12.00
CA TYR A 30 2.72 4.39 12.09
C TYR A 30 3.20 3.02 11.63
N TYR A 31 4.14 2.99 10.70
CA TYR A 31 4.62 1.73 10.16
C TYR A 31 6.14 1.64 10.11
N ALA A 32 6.62 0.40 10.20
CA ALA A 32 8.00 0.01 9.94
C ALA A 32 7.99 -1.25 9.08
N GLY A 33 9.00 -1.41 8.25
CA GLY A 33 9.08 -2.54 7.34
C GLY A 33 10.42 -2.69 6.67
N ALA A 34 10.51 -3.72 5.85
CA ALA A 34 11.69 -4.03 5.05
C ALA A 34 11.25 -4.27 3.60
N TYR A 35 12.16 -4.00 2.69
CA TYR A 35 11.97 -4.30 1.28
C TYR A 35 13.24 -4.92 0.70
N THR A 36 13.06 -5.69 -0.35
CA THR A 36 14.15 -6.20 -1.17
C THR A 36 13.76 -6.13 -2.63
N THR A 37 14.74 -5.83 -3.48
CA THR A 37 14.62 -5.80 -4.93
C THR A 37 15.72 -6.65 -5.51
N TRP A 38 15.38 -7.54 -6.41
CA TRP A 38 16.33 -8.25 -7.25
C TRP A 38 16.14 -7.82 -8.69
N LEU A 39 17.23 -7.54 -9.39
CA LEU A 39 17.23 -7.18 -10.79
C LEU A 39 18.31 -7.96 -11.54
N ASP A 40 17.90 -8.71 -12.56
CA ASP A 40 18.83 -9.26 -13.54
C ASP A 40 18.94 -8.33 -14.75
N ALA A 41 20.02 -7.55 -14.78
CA ALA A 41 20.27 -6.58 -15.85
C ALA A 41 20.42 -7.21 -17.25
N GLN A 42 20.74 -8.51 -17.34
CA GLN A 42 20.91 -9.18 -18.65
C GLN A 42 19.57 -9.54 -19.27
N THR A 43 18.63 -10.05 -18.47
CA THR A 43 17.32 -10.52 -18.96
C THR A 43 16.22 -9.49 -18.79
N GLY A 44 16.43 -8.50 -17.92
CA GLY A 44 15.47 -7.48 -17.51
C GLY A 44 14.49 -7.96 -16.45
N TYR A 45 14.57 -9.22 -15.98
CA TYR A 45 13.68 -9.70 -14.92
C TYR A 45 13.97 -9.00 -13.61
N TYR A 46 12.91 -8.67 -12.88
CA TYR A 46 13.00 -8.11 -11.55
C TYR A 46 11.98 -8.74 -10.60
N PHE A 47 12.30 -8.67 -9.32
CA PHE A 47 11.43 -9.08 -8.23
C PHE A 47 11.51 -8.05 -7.12
N ASP A 48 10.35 -7.64 -6.60
CA ASP A 48 10.25 -6.77 -5.43
C ASP A 48 9.44 -7.43 -4.34
N GLY A 49 10.00 -7.46 -3.12
CA GLY A 49 9.33 -7.99 -1.94
C GLY A 49 9.28 -6.95 -0.84
N VAL A 50 8.13 -6.80 -0.19
CA VAL A 50 7.91 -5.82 0.87
C VAL A 50 7.13 -6.46 2.01
N VAL A 51 7.56 -6.19 3.26
CA VAL A 51 6.81 -6.53 4.47
C VAL A 51 6.70 -5.28 5.34
N LYS A 52 5.49 -5.02 5.86
CA LYS A 52 5.14 -3.85 6.68
C LYS A 52 4.39 -4.29 7.94
N ILE A 53 4.76 -3.72 9.07
CA ILE A 53 4.03 -3.80 10.34
C ILE A 53 3.51 -2.39 10.64
N ASN A 54 2.22 -2.29 10.93
CA ASN A 54 1.50 -1.02 11.11
C ASN A 54 0.85 -1.00 12.49
N ARG A 55 0.88 0.16 13.15
CA ARG A 55 0.06 0.47 14.32
C ARG A 55 -0.93 1.55 13.92
N PHE A 56 -2.20 1.17 13.87
CA PHE A 56 -3.31 2.06 13.55
C PHE A 56 -3.89 2.63 14.84
N GLN A 57 -4.10 3.94 14.86
CA GLN A 57 -4.87 4.67 15.87
C GLN A 57 -6.12 5.19 15.17
N ASN A 58 -7.26 4.65 15.56
CA ASN A 58 -8.54 4.94 14.94
C ASN A 58 -9.33 5.81 15.91
N LYS A 59 -9.85 6.92 15.40
CA LYS A 59 -10.82 7.78 16.09
C LYS A 59 -12.06 7.84 15.22
N SER A 60 -13.23 7.61 15.80
CA SER A 60 -14.50 7.66 15.07
C SER A 60 -15.54 8.41 15.88
N ASP A 61 -16.21 9.36 15.21
CA ASP A 61 -17.39 10.06 15.70
C ASP A 61 -18.62 9.37 15.11
N VAL A 62 -19.32 8.58 15.94
CA VAL A 62 -20.47 7.77 15.52
C VAL A 62 -21.75 8.53 15.82
N ASN A 63 -22.54 8.86 14.79
CA ASN A 63 -23.88 9.41 14.95
C ASN A 63 -24.91 8.28 15.07
N LEU A 64 -25.66 8.26 16.17
CA LEU A 64 -26.70 7.29 16.45
C LEU A 64 -28.04 7.71 15.83
N SER A 65 -28.92 6.72 15.63
CA SER A 65 -30.25 6.90 15.02
C SER A 65 -31.22 7.74 15.86
N ASP A 66 -30.87 8.00 17.13
CA ASP A 66 -31.58 8.87 18.06
C ASP A 66 -31.07 10.34 18.02
N ASN A 67 -30.24 10.67 17.03
CA ASN A 67 -29.67 11.99 16.82
C ASN A 67 -28.61 12.40 17.87
N THR A 68 -28.08 11.44 18.64
CA THR A 68 -26.94 11.62 19.54
C THR A 68 -25.62 11.19 18.88
N SER A 69 -24.48 11.69 19.36
CA SER A 69 -23.15 11.28 18.90
C SER A 69 -22.33 10.63 20.02
N THR A 70 -21.54 9.62 19.67
CA THR A 70 -20.61 8.97 20.59
C THR A 70 -19.23 8.83 19.97
N LYS A 71 -18.18 8.90 20.79
CA LYS A 71 -16.79 8.82 20.36
C LYS A 71 -16.25 7.43 20.65
N GLY A 72 -15.54 6.87 19.68
CA GLY A 72 -14.77 5.64 19.84
C GLY A 72 -13.30 5.91 19.52
N SER A 73 -12.40 5.52 20.43
CA SER A 73 -10.96 5.51 20.15
C SER A 73 -10.38 4.13 20.39
N TYR A 74 -9.69 3.58 19.39
CA TYR A 74 -9.07 2.26 19.51
C TYR A 74 -7.77 2.16 18.71
N SER A 75 -6.88 1.28 19.16
CA SER A 75 -5.60 1.03 18.51
C SER A 75 -5.45 -0.45 18.17
N ASN A 76 -5.13 -0.71 16.89
CA ASN A 76 -5.00 -2.05 16.33
C ASN A 76 -3.67 -2.17 15.59
N TYR A 77 -3.15 -3.39 15.49
CA TYR A 77 -1.95 -3.69 14.72
C TYR A 77 -2.34 -4.38 13.41
N GLY A 78 -1.58 -4.12 12.35
CA GLY A 78 -1.71 -4.86 11.11
C GLY A 78 -0.37 -5.25 10.53
N VAL A 79 -0.36 -6.36 9.82
CA VAL A 79 0.80 -6.83 9.05
C VAL A 79 0.38 -6.93 7.60
N GLY A 80 1.21 -6.38 6.71
CA GLY A 80 1.04 -6.48 5.27
C GLY A 80 2.29 -7.00 4.60
N ALA A 81 2.11 -7.72 3.51
CA ALA A 81 3.19 -8.18 2.65
C ALA A 81 2.78 -8.06 1.19
N SER A 82 3.72 -7.70 0.32
CA SER A 82 3.53 -7.70 -1.13
C SER A 82 4.75 -8.28 -1.84
N ALA A 83 4.49 -8.93 -2.96
CA ALA A 83 5.50 -9.45 -3.86
C ALA A 83 5.11 -9.10 -5.29
N GLU A 84 6.02 -8.46 -6.03
CA GLU A 84 5.89 -8.13 -7.44
C GLU A 84 6.98 -8.85 -8.23
N PHE A 85 6.62 -9.37 -9.40
CA PHE A 85 7.57 -9.92 -10.36
C PHE A 85 7.24 -9.39 -11.74
N GLY A 86 8.25 -8.92 -12.44
CA GLY A 86 8.08 -8.33 -13.75
C GLY A 86 9.33 -8.43 -14.61
N ARG A 87 9.26 -7.85 -15.80
CA ARG A 87 10.38 -7.83 -16.72
C ARG A 87 10.46 -6.50 -17.44
N HIS A 88 11.59 -5.82 -17.34
CA HIS A 88 11.90 -4.64 -18.13
C HIS A 88 12.36 -5.03 -19.54
N ILE A 89 11.56 -4.73 -20.56
CA ILE A 89 11.84 -5.02 -21.96
C ILE A 89 12.18 -3.72 -22.67
N LYS A 90 13.46 -3.54 -23.03
CA LYS A 90 13.91 -2.41 -23.85
C LYS A 90 13.52 -2.62 -25.31
N LEU A 91 13.02 -1.57 -25.93
CA LEU A 91 12.66 -1.47 -27.34
C LEU A 91 13.55 -0.42 -28.02
N ASP A 92 13.39 -0.25 -29.33
CA ASP A 92 14.12 0.75 -30.11
C ASP A 92 13.82 2.18 -29.63
N GLU A 93 14.72 3.12 -29.96
CA GLU A 93 14.57 4.57 -29.69
C GLU A 93 14.33 4.94 -28.20
N GLY A 94 14.77 4.08 -27.29
CA GLY A 94 14.65 4.27 -25.85
C GLY A 94 13.27 3.91 -25.28
N TYR A 95 12.35 3.36 -26.09
CA TYR A 95 11.07 2.88 -25.57
C TYR A 95 11.25 1.63 -24.71
N PHE A 96 10.33 1.40 -23.79
CA PHE A 96 10.30 0.17 -22.99
C PHE A 96 8.87 -0.23 -22.62
N VAL A 97 8.72 -1.53 -22.33
CA VAL A 97 7.51 -2.12 -21.77
C VAL A 97 7.89 -2.99 -20.57
N GLU A 98 7.15 -2.87 -19.48
CA GLU A 98 7.36 -3.63 -18.24
C GLU A 98 6.05 -4.32 -17.83
N PRO A 99 5.77 -5.53 -18.33
CA PRO A 99 4.70 -6.34 -17.75
C PRO A 99 5.10 -6.81 -16.36
N TYR A 100 4.13 -6.83 -15.45
CA TYR A 100 4.33 -7.31 -14.08
C TYR A 100 3.08 -7.99 -13.53
N ALA A 101 3.31 -8.82 -12.52
CA ALA A 101 2.27 -9.39 -11.68
C ALA A 101 2.64 -9.13 -10.22
N GLN A 102 1.65 -8.76 -9.42
CA GLN A 102 1.82 -8.49 -8.00
C GLN A 102 0.77 -9.24 -7.19
N VAL A 103 1.15 -9.73 -6.02
CA VAL A 103 0.23 -10.18 -4.98
C VAL A 103 0.50 -9.40 -3.71
N SER A 104 -0.56 -8.92 -3.07
CA SER A 104 -0.46 -8.26 -1.78
C SER A 104 -1.50 -8.79 -0.80
N SER A 105 -1.12 -8.85 0.47
CA SER A 105 -1.99 -9.30 1.54
C SER A 105 -1.84 -8.41 2.75
N VAL A 106 -2.93 -8.20 3.47
CA VAL A 106 -2.94 -7.48 4.74
C VAL A 106 -3.86 -8.16 5.73
N ILE A 107 -3.39 -8.26 6.97
CA ILE A 107 -4.16 -8.75 8.11
C ILE A 107 -4.13 -7.66 9.16
N ILE A 108 -5.30 -7.13 9.50
CA ILE A 108 -5.47 -6.15 10.57
C ILE A 108 -6.16 -6.86 11.73
N GLN A 109 -5.56 -6.78 12.91
CA GLN A 109 -6.15 -7.37 14.11
C GLN A 109 -7.49 -6.71 14.41
N GLY A 110 -8.49 -7.55 14.68
CA GLY A 110 -9.77 -7.10 15.23
C GLY A 110 -9.59 -6.69 16.70
N LYS A 111 -10.44 -5.78 17.17
CA LYS A 111 -10.46 -5.36 18.57
C LYS A 111 -11.87 -4.99 18.98
N ASP A 112 -12.29 -5.54 20.10
CA ASP A 112 -13.49 -5.07 20.78
C ASP A 112 -13.17 -3.75 21.49
N TYR A 113 -14.02 -2.74 21.32
CA TYR A 113 -13.87 -1.46 22.01
C TYR A 113 -15.21 -1.01 22.60
N ASP A 114 -15.13 -0.45 23.81
CA ASP A 114 -16.28 0.13 24.49
C ASP A 114 -16.44 1.59 24.04
N LEU A 115 -17.67 1.98 23.78
CA LEU A 115 -18.07 3.35 23.46
C LEU A 115 -18.38 4.10 24.76
N ASP A 116 -18.21 5.41 24.74
CA ASP A 116 -18.41 6.26 25.92
C ASP A 116 -19.85 6.21 26.48
N ASN A 117 -20.82 5.73 25.69
CA ASN A 117 -22.20 5.51 26.10
C ASN A 117 -22.48 4.10 26.68
N GLY A 118 -21.44 3.30 26.92
CA GLY A 118 -21.54 1.96 27.49
C GLY A 118 -21.93 0.85 26.51
N LEU A 119 -22.06 1.16 25.21
CA LEU A 119 -22.22 0.16 24.16
C LEU A 119 -20.86 -0.46 23.79
N ARG A 120 -20.84 -1.75 23.48
CA ARG A 120 -19.62 -2.45 23.05
C ARG A 120 -19.66 -2.69 21.55
N ALA A 121 -18.68 -2.13 20.83
CA ALA A 121 -18.47 -2.38 19.41
C ALA A 121 -17.47 -3.53 19.24
N LYS A 122 -17.81 -4.50 18.40
CA LYS A 122 -16.89 -5.58 18.02
C LYS A 122 -16.22 -5.21 16.71
N GLY A 123 -14.91 -5.00 16.74
CA GLY A 123 -14.10 -4.88 15.53
C GLY A 123 -13.63 -6.25 15.09
N ASP A 124 -14.17 -6.77 13.99
CA ASP A 124 -13.72 -8.04 13.42
C ASP A 124 -12.31 -7.93 12.83
N ARG A 125 -11.62 -9.07 12.74
CA ARG A 125 -10.29 -9.16 12.10
C ARG A 125 -10.44 -9.03 10.59
N THR A 126 -9.93 -7.95 10.03
CA THR A 126 -9.91 -7.72 8.58
C THR A 126 -8.76 -8.49 7.93
N ARG A 127 -9.08 -9.21 6.84
CA ARG A 127 -8.11 -9.89 5.97
C ARG A 127 -8.40 -9.47 4.55
N SER A 128 -7.37 -9.06 3.82
CA SER A 128 -7.47 -8.76 2.40
C SER A 128 -6.32 -9.43 1.64
N LEU A 129 -6.65 -9.94 0.46
CA LEU A 129 -5.73 -10.51 -0.51
C LEU A 129 -6.08 -9.91 -1.86
N LEU A 130 -5.09 -9.36 -2.54
CA LEU A 130 -5.24 -8.66 -3.81
C LEU A 130 -4.21 -9.19 -4.80
N GLY A 131 -4.67 -9.51 -6.01
CA GLY A 131 -3.82 -9.85 -7.13
C GLY A 131 -3.91 -8.74 -8.16
N GLU A 132 -2.76 -8.28 -8.66
CA GLU A 132 -2.68 -7.23 -9.66
C GLU A 132 -1.87 -7.75 -10.86
N LEU A 133 -2.36 -7.49 -12.06
CA LEU A 133 -1.67 -7.74 -13.31
C LEU A 133 -1.64 -6.44 -14.11
N GLY A 134 -0.47 -6.01 -14.55
CA GLY A 134 -0.36 -4.75 -15.24
C GLY A 134 0.84 -4.67 -16.17
N SER A 135 0.95 -3.52 -16.83
CA SER A 135 2.11 -3.18 -17.61
C SER A 135 2.38 -1.68 -17.52
N THR A 136 3.66 -1.35 -17.46
CA THR A 136 4.16 0.02 -17.67
C THR A 136 4.69 0.13 -19.09
N VAL A 137 4.42 1.24 -19.77
CA VAL A 137 5.08 1.60 -21.03
C VAL A 137 5.69 2.99 -20.88
N GLY A 138 6.87 3.20 -21.42
CA GLY A 138 7.54 4.48 -21.29
C GLY A 138 8.66 4.67 -22.29
N ARG A 139 9.38 5.78 -22.14
CA ARG A 139 10.53 6.11 -22.99
C ARG A 139 11.63 6.77 -22.18
N ASN A 140 12.88 6.35 -22.39
CA ASN A 140 14.06 7.01 -21.88
C ASN A 140 14.52 8.08 -22.87
N ILE A 141 14.52 9.34 -22.42
CA ILE A 141 14.97 10.50 -23.19
C ILE A 141 16.27 10.99 -22.57
N GLU A 142 17.38 10.78 -23.27
CA GLU A 142 18.68 11.32 -22.87
C GLU A 142 18.73 12.83 -23.16
N LEU A 143 19.09 13.62 -22.15
CA LEU A 143 19.27 15.06 -22.25
C LEU A 143 20.75 15.43 -22.34
N ALA A 144 21.03 16.64 -22.83
CA ALA A 144 22.36 17.22 -22.78
C ALA A 144 22.90 17.23 -21.34
N GLY A 145 24.09 16.66 -21.12
CA GLY A 145 24.70 16.56 -19.79
C GLY A 145 24.51 15.23 -19.05
N GLY A 146 24.02 14.18 -19.72
CA GLY A 146 23.95 12.81 -19.17
C GLY A 146 22.76 12.55 -18.25
N GLN A 147 21.79 13.46 -18.23
CA GLN A 147 20.52 13.27 -17.53
C GLN A 147 19.57 12.42 -18.38
N VAL A 148 18.70 11.65 -17.73
CA VAL A 148 17.66 10.85 -18.40
C VAL A 148 16.30 11.25 -17.84
N VAL A 149 15.36 11.59 -18.73
CA VAL A 149 13.95 11.80 -18.40
C VAL A 149 13.15 10.59 -18.87
N GLN A 150 12.30 10.06 -17.98
CA GLN A 150 11.54 8.83 -18.24
C GLN A 150 10.02 9.06 -18.07
N PRO A 151 9.32 9.63 -19.07
CA PRO A 151 7.86 9.58 -19.09
C PRO A 151 7.36 8.14 -19.18
N TYR A 152 6.29 7.83 -18.46
CA TYR A 152 5.66 6.50 -18.47
C TYR A 152 4.14 6.56 -18.25
N LEU A 153 3.47 5.49 -18.67
CA LEU A 153 2.07 5.18 -18.40
C LEU A 153 2.01 3.78 -17.80
N ARG A 154 1.28 3.61 -16.69
CA ARG A 154 1.05 2.31 -16.04
C ARG A 154 -0.44 2.00 -16.06
N ALA A 155 -0.80 0.81 -16.51
CA ALA A 155 -2.16 0.29 -16.49
C ALA A 155 -2.17 -1.07 -15.80
N ALA A 156 -3.18 -1.29 -14.94
CA ALA A 156 -3.29 -2.50 -14.15
C ALA A 156 -4.75 -2.94 -14.01
N TYR A 157 -4.94 -4.24 -13.88
CA TYR A 157 -6.18 -4.87 -13.45
C TYR A 157 -5.97 -5.46 -12.06
N VAL A 158 -6.92 -5.22 -11.18
CA VAL A 158 -6.86 -5.50 -9.74
C VAL A 158 -8.13 -6.23 -9.32
#